data_AF-A0A2J7W4Y7-F1
#
_entry.id   AF-A0A2J7W4Y7-F1
#
_cell.length_a   1.000
_cell.length_b   1.000
_cell.length_c   1.000
_cell.angle_alpha   90.00
_cell.angle_beta   90.00
_cell.angle_gamma   90.00
#
_symmetry.space_group_name_H-M   'P 1'
#
loop_
_entity.id
_entity.type
_entity.pdbx_description
1 polymer ?
#
loop_
_entity_poly.entity_id
_entity_poly.type
_entity_poly.pdbx_seq_one_letter_code
_entity_poly.pdbx_strand_id
1 'polypeptide(L)'
;MNDQGECPIPDTHQKLKEATYFLGKCAEHYHVPAEFQFNLNAFIQALRNTTFMLQNEPRKPEGFGTWYASKQAEMRQSDLLRRFVQARNVVVKQSSLKARSTAWSGVFRRRRFKLGMQHPVPLFAPSEWVLERLKASVGFFLDEEHSQPWEQFGVHRTWVVEELGETEVLGLCVQALNYVGAVLEEAHSFFGSDVESTVVAVDMPRTQTLLETDVDSSLVAKWGWDDAE
;
A
#
# COMPACT_ATOMS: atom_id res chain seq x y z
N MET A 1 1.09 22.99 4.78
CA MET A 1 2.25 23.05 3.86
C MET A 1 2.78 24.48 3.87
N ASN A 2 3.44 24.86 4.97
CA ASN A 2 4.19 26.10 5.09
C ASN A 2 5.63 25.68 5.37
N ASP A 3 6.55 25.98 4.46
CA ASP A 3 7.72 26.77 4.84
C ASP A 3 8.39 27.33 3.57
N GLN A 4 8.66 28.63 3.57
CA GLN A 4 9.39 29.34 2.51
C GLN A 4 10.90 29.28 2.79
N GLY A 5 11.42 28.08 2.97
CA GLY A 5 12.83 27.75 2.97
C GLY A 5 13.07 26.59 2.00
N GLU A 6 14.06 26.71 1.11
CA GLU A 6 14.45 25.57 0.26
C GLU A 6 14.80 24.36 1.15
N CYS A 7 14.15 23.22 0.89
CA CYS A 7 14.50 21.96 1.53
C CYS A 7 16.01 21.72 1.37
N PRO A 8 16.78 21.43 2.44
CA PRO A 8 18.24 21.33 2.35
C PRO A 8 18.71 20.03 1.67
N ILE A 9 17.82 19.06 1.48
CA ILE A 9 18.07 17.78 0.77
C ILE A 9 16.96 17.55 -0.28
N PRO A 10 16.83 18.45 -1.27
CA PRO A 10 15.65 18.52 -2.13
C PRO A 10 15.49 17.28 -3.01
N ASP A 11 16.59 16.68 -3.47
CA ASP A 11 16.57 15.50 -4.33
C ASP A 11 16.11 14.26 -3.56
N THR A 12 16.60 14.08 -2.34
CA THR A 12 16.20 13.02 -1.42
C THR A 12 14.74 13.15 -1.02
N HIS A 13 14.30 14.36 -0.67
CA HIS A 13 12.91 14.64 -0.34
C HIS A 13 12.00 14.33 -1.55
N GLN A 14 12.40 14.72 -2.75
CA GLN A 14 11.65 14.41 -3.97
C GLN A 14 11.55 12.91 -4.23
N LYS A 15 12.59 12.11 -3.93
CA LYS A 15 12.52 10.64 -4.02
C LYS A 15 11.60 10.01 -2.98
N LEU A 16 11.53 10.55 -1.77
CA LEU A 16 10.53 10.10 -0.81
C LEU A 16 9.11 10.40 -1.32
N LYS A 17 8.87 11.60 -1.87
CA LYS A 17 7.58 11.94 -2.48
C LYS A 17 7.20 11.00 -3.62
N GLU A 18 8.16 10.62 -4.45
CA GLU A 18 7.96 9.62 -5.51
C GLU A 18 7.56 8.25 -4.92
N ALA A 19 8.21 7.80 -3.84
CA ALA A 19 7.81 6.58 -3.14
C ALA A 19 6.39 6.71 -2.55
N THR A 20 6.06 7.81 -1.87
CA THR A 20 4.72 8.07 -1.33
C THR A 20 3.66 8.05 -2.42
N TYR A 21 3.95 8.63 -3.60
CA TYR A 21 3.06 8.61 -4.75
C TYR A 21 2.74 7.17 -5.20
N PHE A 22 3.78 6.34 -5.39
CA PHE A 22 3.57 4.96 -5.81
C PHE A 22 2.88 4.10 -4.75
N LEU A 23 3.09 4.38 -3.45
CA LEU A 23 2.32 3.75 -2.37
C LEU A 23 0.82 4.09 -2.49
N GLY A 24 0.50 5.37 -2.72
CA GLY A 24 -0.87 5.81 -2.99
C GLY A 24 -1.49 5.10 -4.19
N LYS A 25 -0.73 4.95 -5.27
CA LYS A 25 -1.15 4.18 -6.45
C LYS A 25 -1.33 2.69 -6.19
N CYS A 26 -0.54 2.08 -5.31
CA CYS A 26 -0.79 0.71 -4.86
C CYS A 26 -2.15 0.59 -4.16
N ALA A 27 -2.51 1.55 -3.31
CA ALA A 27 -3.78 1.56 -2.61
C ALA A 27 -4.96 1.81 -3.57
N GLU A 28 -4.83 2.76 -4.50
CA GLU A 28 -5.85 3.10 -5.50
C GLU A 28 -6.14 1.91 -6.44
N HIS A 29 -5.09 1.22 -6.89
CA HIS A 29 -5.20 0.13 -7.85
C HIS A 29 -5.15 -1.26 -7.20
N TYR A 30 -5.40 -1.36 -5.89
CA TYR A 30 -5.25 -2.60 -5.09
C TYR A 30 -6.06 -3.78 -5.64
N HIS A 31 -7.22 -3.50 -6.24
CA HIS A 31 -8.11 -4.48 -6.82
C HIS A 31 -7.87 -4.80 -8.30
N VAL A 32 -6.91 -4.10 -8.94
CA VAL A 32 -6.50 -4.26 -10.34
C VAL A 32 -5.08 -4.83 -10.39
N PRO A 33 -4.90 -6.17 -10.49
CA PRO A 33 -3.63 -6.84 -10.23
C PRO A 33 -2.41 -6.34 -10.98
N ALA A 34 -2.55 -6.07 -12.29
CA ALA A 34 -1.43 -5.62 -13.11
C ALA A 34 -0.93 -4.25 -12.65
N GLU A 35 -1.86 -3.30 -12.47
CA GLU A 35 -1.57 -1.95 -12.01
C GLU A 35 -1.04 -1.96 -10.57
N PHE A 36 -1.60 -2.77 -9.67
CA PHE A 36 -1.06 -2.98 -8.33
C PHE A 36 0.40 -3.43 -8.38
N GLN A 37 0.72 -4.46 -9.18
CA GLN A 37 2.08 -4.98 -9.28
C GLN A 37 3.07 -3.96 -9.88
N PHE A 38 2.66 -3.21 -10.91
CA PHE A 38 3.50 -2.17 -11.50
C PHE A 38 3.83 -1.08 -10.49
N ASN A 39 2.82 -0.62 -9.76
CA ASN A 39 2.99 0.41 -8.73
C ASN A 39 3.81 -0.11 -7.54
N LEU A 40 3.64 -1.37 -7.13
CA LEU A 40 4.43 -1.98 -6.07
C LEU A 40 5.92 -2.05 -6.46
N ASN A 41 6.21 -2.48 -7.68
CA ASN A 41 7.58 -2.52 -8.20
C ASN A 41 8.20 -1.12 -8.29
N ALA A 42 7.41 -0.11 -8.70
CA ALA A 42 7.85 1.28 -8.74
C ALA A 42 8.11 1.84 -7.33
N PHE A 43 7.23 1.54 -6.37
CA PHE A 43 7.38 1.90 -4.96
C PHE A 43 8.70 1.35 -4.39
N ILE A 44 8.97 0.05 -4.55
CA ILE A 44 10.19 -0.60 -4.02
C ILE A 44 11.45 0.06 -4.59
N GLN A 45 11.44 0.43 -5.87
CA GLN A 45 12.55 1.12 -6.51
C GLN A 45 12.73 2.55 -5.98
N ALA A 46 11.64 3.33 -5.92
CA ALA A 46 11.66 4.71 -5.43
C ALA A 46 12.10 4.79 -3.96
N LEU A 47 11.54 3.94 -3.10
CA LEU A 47 11.89 3.89 -1.67
C LEU A 47 13.38 3.63 -1.47
N ARG A 48 13.95 2.66 -2.21
CA ARG A 48 15.38 2.36 -2.08
C ARG A 48 16.26 3.49 -2.60
N ASN A 49 15.86 4.11 -3.72
CA ASN A 49 16.58 5.24 -4.31
C ASN A 49 16.63 6.45 -3.37
N THR A 50 15.67 6.62 -2.47
CA THR A 50 15.67 7.69 -1.46
C THR A 50 16.94 7.67 -0.60
N THR A 51 17.28 6.52 0.00
CA THR A 51 18.52 6.39 0.80
C THR A 51 19.81 6.50 -0.03
N PHE A 52 19.76 6.19 -1.33
CA PHE A 52 20.90 6.41 -2.22
C PHE A 52 21.07 7.88 -2.57
N MET A 53 19.98 8.62 -2.79
CA MET A 53 20.05 10.07 -3.01
C MET A 53 20.59 10.80 -1.79
N LEU A 54 20.20 10.40 -0.58
CA LEU A 54 20.71 11.00 0.66
C LEU A 54 22.24 10.95 0.76
N GLN A 55 22.84 9.87 0.29
CA GLN A 55 24.31 9.72 0.23
C GLN A 55 24.98 10.59 -0.83
N ASN A 56 24.23 11.08 -1.80
CA ASN A 56 24.72 11.88 -2.93
C ASN A 56 24.36 13.36 -2.81
N GLU A 57 23.58 13.76 -1.79
CA GLU A 57 23.26 15.16 -1.54
C GLU A 57 24.53 16.02 -1.47
N PRO A 58 24.55 17.20 -2.11
CA PRO A 58 25.67 18.11 -2.04
C PRO A 58 25.77 18.76 -0.66
N ARG A 59 26.94 19.32 -0.32
CA ARG A 59 27.15 20.15 0.90
C ARG A 59 26.78 19.45 2.22
N LYS A 60 27.07 18.16 2.33
CA LYS A 60 26.88 17.39 3.56
C LYS A 60 27.60 18.05 4.75
N PRO A 61 26.92 18.25 5.89
CA PRO A 61 27.55 18.81 7.09
C PRO A 61 28.67 17.92 7.65
N GLU A 62 29.53 18.49 8.48
CA GLU A 62 30.54 17.74 9.22
C GLU A 62 29.87 16.65 10.08
N GLY A 63 30.49 15.46 10.13
CA GLY A 63 29.94 14.33 10.88
C GLY A 63 28.85 13.53 10.16
N PHE A 64 28.37 13.96 8.99
CA PHE A 64 27.33 13.24 8.23
C PHE A 64 27.71 11.77 7.98
N GLY A 65 28.96 11.51 7.61
CA GLY A 65 29.42 10.14 7.35
C GLY A 65 29.29 9.22 8.56
N THR A 66 29.62 9.72 9.75
CA THR A 66 29.50 8.98 11.01
C THR A 66 28.04 8.75 11.39
N TRP A 67 27.22 9.81 11.32
CA TRP A 67 25.77 9.71 11.57
C TRP A 67 25.11 8.71 10.63
N TYR A 68 25.36 8.84 9.32
CA TYR A 68 24.76 7.97 8.32
C TYR A 68 25.26 6.52 8.42
N ALA A 69 26.52 6.30 8.82
CA ALA A 69 27.01 4.96 9.12
C ALA A 69 26.24 4.29 10.28
N SER A 70 25.89 5.05 11.33
CA SER A 70 25.01 4.57 12.41
C SER A 70 23.63 4.21 11.86
N LYS A 71 23.01 5.09 11.06
CA LYS A 71 21.71 4.84 10.45
C LYS A 71 21.72 3.62 9.53
N GLN A 72 22.79 3.40 8.79
CA GLN A 72 22.96 2.18 8.01
C GLN A 72 23.07 0.93 8.90
N ALA A 73 23.70 1.00 10.07
CA ALA A 73 23.76 -0.12 11.01
C ALA A 73 22.36 -0.43 11.57
N GLU A 74 21.60 0.59 11.96
CA GLU A 74 20.19 0.47 12.39
C GLU A 74 19.33 -0.16 11.28
N MET A 75 19.41 0.35 10.05
CA MET A 75 18.66 -0.19 8.90
C MET A 75 19.04 -1.64 8.57
N ARG A 76 20.29 -2.05 8.78
CA ARG A 76 20.74 -3.45 8.58
C ARG A 76 20.21 -4.41 9.64
N GLN A 77 19.83 -3.90 10.81
CA GLN A 77 19.19 -4.71 11.86
C GLN A 77 17.69 -4.90 11.60
N SER A 78 17.07 -4.02 10.81
CA SER A 78 15.66 -4.15 10.42
C SER A 78 15.45 -5.25 9.38
N ASP A 79 14.76 -6.33 9.76
CA ASP A 79 14.35 -7.40 8.84
C ASP A 79 13.55 -6.87 7.64
N LEU A 80 12.61 -5.96 7.91
CA LEU A 80 11.77 -5.35 6.90
C LEU A 80 12.62 -4.68 5.81
N LEU A 81 13.53 -3.78 6.20
CA LEU A 81 14.33 -3.01 5.25
C LEU A 81 15.32 -3.90 4.50
N ARG A 82 15.90 -4.91 5.15
CA ARG A 82 16.73 -5.91 4.47
C ARG A 82 15.97 -6.62 3.36
N ARG A 83 14.71 -7.00 3.62
CA ARG A 83 13.84 -7.62 2.63
C ARG A 83 13.51 -6.69 1.48
N PHE A 84 13.21 -5.41 1.74
CA PHE A 84 13.02 -4.41 0.67
C PHE A 84 14.27 -4.24 -0.23
N VAL A 85 15.47 -4.29 0.35
CA VAL A 85 16.72 -4.27 -0.43
C VAL A 85 16.84 -5.51 -1.32
N GLN A 86 16.50 -6.69 -0.81
CA GLN A 86 16.53 -7.94 -1.57
C GLN A 86 15.47 -7.96 -2.67
N ALA A 87 14.24 -7.55 -2.35
CA ALA A 87 13.12 -7.45 -3.29
C ALA A 87 13.46 -6.54 -4.48
N ARG A 88 14.13 -5.41 -4.24
CA ARG A 88 14.63 -4.54 -5.32
C ARG A 88 15.57 -5.26 -6.28
N ASN A 89 16.44 -6.16 -5.79
CA ASN A 89 17.32 -6.93 -6.66
C ASN A 89 16.53 -7.88 -7.57
N VAL A 90 15.43 -8.45 -7.06
CA VAL A 90 14.54 -9.31 -7.85
C VAL A 90 13.79 -8.48 -8.89
N VAL A 91 13.14 -7.38 -8.50
CA VAL A 91 12.42 -6.49 -9.42
C VAL A 91 13.31 -6.01 -10.57
N VAL A 92 14.54 -5.60 -10.26
CA VAL A 92 15.48 -5.09 -11.28
C VAL A 92 16.02 -6.19 -12.20
N LYS A 93 16.18 -7.43 -11.71
CA LYS A 93 16.90 -8.49 -12.45
C LYS A 93 16.00 -9.58 -13.06
N GLN A 94 14.78 -9.78 -12.53
CA GLN A 94 13.96 -10.97 -12.81
C GLN A 94 12.51 -10.65 -13.22
N SER A 95 12.20 -9.38 -13.56
CA SER A 95 10.91 -8.81 -14.01
C SER A 95 9.97 -8.29 -12.91
N SER A 96 9.36 -9.15 -12.10
CA SER A 96 8.41 -8.74 -11.05
C SER A 96 8.44 -9.70 -9.86
N LEU A 97 8.08 -9.19 -8.68
CA LEU A 97 7.87 -10.02 -7.50
C LEU A 97 6.60 -10.86 -7.69
N LYS A 98 6.67 -12.15 -7.33
CA LYS A 98 5.53 -13.06 -7.46
C LYS A 98 4.60 -12.88 -6.27
N ALA A 99 3.70 -11.92 -6.37
CA ALA A 99 2.65 -11.75 -5.37
C ALA A 99 1.71 -12.97 -5.39
N ARG A 100 1.32 -13.44 -4.20
CA ARG A 100 0.20 -14.36 -4.02
C ARG A 100 -0.96 -13.57 -3.44
N SER A 101 -2.19 -13.91 -3.86
CA SER A 101 -3.39 -13.30 -3.27
C SER A 101 -4.38 -14.34 -2.81
N THR A 102 -4.98 -14.07 -1.65
CA THR A 102 -6.15 -14.75 -1.12
C THR A 102 -7.28 -13.76 -0.96
N ALA A 103 -8.52 -14.24 -0.96
CA ALA A 103 -9.68 -13.41 -0.67
C ALA A 103 -10.66 -14.13 0.24
N TRP A 104 -11.34 -13.33 1.06
CA TRP A 104 -12.61 -13.67 1.68
C TRP A 104 -13.73 -13.09 0.82
N SER A 105 -14.57 -13.96 0.29
CA SER A 105 -15.66 -13.59 -0.61
C SER A 105 -16.99 -14.11 -0.07
N GLY A 106 -18.01 -13.24 -0.07
CA GLY A 106 -19.30 -13.55 0.51
C GLY A 106 -20.09 -12.30 0.84
N VAL A 107 -20.94 -12.39 1.87
CA VAL A 107 -21.77 -11.31 2.38
C VAL A 107 -20.99 -10.44 3.35
N PHE A 108 -21.09 -9.14 3.15
CA PHE A 108 -20.57 -8.10 4.02
C PHE A 108 -21.73 -7.23 4.49
N ARG A 109 -21.63 -6.70 5.71
CA ARG A 109 -22.46 -5.56 6.14
C ARG A 109 -21.55 -4.36 6.27
N ARG A 110 -21.81 -3.32 5.47
CA ARG A 110 -20.82 -2.27 5.19
C ARG A 110 -19.52 -2.95 4.73
N ARG A 111 -18.38 -2.64 5.35
CA ARG A 111 -17.08 -3.28 5.04
C ARG A 111 -16.69 -4.41 6.00
N ARG A 112 -17.64 -4.92 6.81
CA ARG A 112 -17.40 -6.03 7.73
C ARG A 112 -17.89 -7.35 7.13
N PHE A 113 -16.99 -8.31 6.99
CA PHE A 113 -17.32 -9.67 6.57
C PHE A 113 -18.30 -10.33 7.53
N LYS A 114 -19.36 -10.95 6.99
CA LYS A 114 -20.36 -11.69 7.78
C LYS A 114 -20.31 -13.19 7.50
N LEU A 115 -20.36 -13.58 6.24
CA LEU A 115 -20.47 -14.97 5.83
C LEU A 115 -19.82 -15.15 4.46
N GLY A 116 -19.14 -16.27 4.25
CA GLY A 116 -18.53 -16.58 2.98
C GLY A 116 -17.40 -17.58 3.15
N MET A 117 -16.46 -17.57 2.20
CA MET A 117 -15.34 -18.49 2.21
C MET A 117 -14.03 -17.77 1.86
N GLN A 118 -12.94 -18.30 2.41
CA GLN A 118 -11.61 -17.94 1.98
C GLN A 118 -11.20 -18.81 0.79
N HIS A 119 -10.57 -18.22 -0.22
CA HIS A 119 -10.03 -18.96 -1.35
C HIS A 119 -8.80 -18.26 -1.95
N PRO A 120 -7.93 -18.99 -2.67
CA PRO A 120 -6.90 -18.37 -3.48
C PRO A 120 -7.53 -17.58 -4.63
N VAL A 121 -6.90 -16.45 -4.99
CA VAL A 121 -7.29 -15.65 -6.16
C VAL A 121 -6.18 -15.76 -7.20
N PRO A 122 -6.51 -16.13 -8.46
CA PRO A 122 -5.53 -16.14 -9.54
C PRO A 122 -4.82 -14.80 -9.65
N LEU A 123 -3.51 -14.84 -9.94
CA LEU A 123 -2.63 -13.67 -9.85
C LEU A 123 -3.15 -12.45 -10.60
N PHE A 124 -3.70 -12.64 -11.81
CA PHE A 124 -4.16 -11.55 -12.67
C PHE A 124 -5.68 -11.37 -12.69
N ALA A 125 -6.42 -12.08 -11.83
CA ALA A 125 -7.86 -11.90 -11.72
C ALA A 125 -8.19 -10.61 -10.94
N PRO A 126 -8.91 -9.64 -11.53
CA PRO A 126 -9.42 -8.48 -10.81
C PRO A 126 -10.41 -8.88 -9.72
N SER A 127 -10.52 -8.07 -8.67
CA SER A 127 -11.43 -8.39 -7.57
C SER A 127 -12.90 -8.28 -7.98
N GLU A 128 -13.22 -7.38 -8.92
CA GLU A 128 -14.54 -7.28 -9.55
C GLU A 128 -14.94 -8.59 -10.25
N TRP A 129 -14.02 -9.22 -10.99
CA TRP A 129 -14.29 -10.52 -11.61
C TRP A 129 -14.59 -11.62 -10.57
N VAL A 130 -13.88 -11.59 -9.43
CA VAL A 130 -14.16 -12.51 -8.32
C VAL A 130 -15.56 -12.27 -7.75
N LEU A 131 -15.94 -11.01 -7.59
CA LEU A 131 -17.26 -10.60 -7.11
C LEU A 131 -18.37 -11.07 -8.06
N GLU A 132 -18.24 -10.83 -9.37
CA GLU A 132 -19.23 -11.29 -10.36
C GLU A 132 -19.41 -12.81 -10.35
N ARG A 133 -18.29 -13.55 -10.25
CA ARG A 133 -18.33 -15.01 -10.18
C ARG A 133 -18.97 -15.52 -8.89
N LEU A 134 -18.74 -14.83 -7.77
CA LEU A 134 -19.40 -15.14 -6.49
C LEU A 134 -20.91 -14.98 -6.64
N LYS A 135 -21.40 -13.84 -7.13
CA LYS A 135 -22.84 -13.59 -7.31
C LYS A 135 -23.50 -14.64 -8.19
N ALA A 136 -22.85 -15.05 -9.28
CA ALA A 136 -23.36 -16.11 -10.15
C ALA A 136 -23.47 -17.48 -9.45
N SER A 137 -22.66 -17.73 -8.43
CA SER A 137 -22.59 -19.02 -7.73
C SER A 137 -23.47 -19.07 -6.47
N VAL A 138 -23.62 -17.95 -5.78
CA VAL A 138 -24.25 -17.84 -4.45
C VAL A 138 -25.20 -16.64 -4.32
N GLY A 139 -25.70 -16.10 -5.43
CA GLY A 139 -26.59 -14.93 -5.45
C GLY A 139 -27.87 -15.11 -4.63
N PHE A 140 -28.29 -16.34 -4.37
CA PHE A 140 -29.47 -16.67 -3.55
C PHE A 140 -29.27 -16.45 -2.03
N PHE A 141 -28.07 -16.10 -1.57
CA PHE A 141 -27.80 -15.81 -0.15
C PHE A 141 -28.33 -14.44 0.30
N LEU A 142 -28.57 -13.52 -0.63
CA LEU A 142 -29.19 -12.22 -0.39
C LEU A 142 -30.50 -12.15 -1.18
N ASP A 143 -31.53 -11.54 -0.60
CA ASP A 143 -32.76 -11.27 -1.34
C ASP A 143 -32.51 -10.20 -2.41
N GLU A 144 -33.26 -10.25 -3.51
CA GLU A 144 -33.05 -9.31 -4.64
C GLU A 144 -33.21 -7.84 -4.23
N GLU A 145 -34.06 -7.58 -3.25
CA GLU A 145 -34.33 -6.25 -2.69
C GLU A 145 -33.23 -5.75 -1.75
N HIS A 146 -32.29 -6.63 -1.35
CA HIS A 146 -31.26 -6.34 -0.35
C HIS A 146 -31.87 -5.73 0.92
N SER A 147 -32.93 -6.39 1.40
CA SER A 147 -33.81 -5.92 2.49
C SER A 147 -33.10 -5.61 3.80
N GLN A 148 -31.91 -6.15 4.02
CA GLN A 148 -31.03 -5.83 5.15
C GLN A 148 -30.10 -4.67 4.76
N PRO A 149 -30.24 -3.49 5.39
CA PRO A 149 -29.42 -2.34 5.03
C PRO A 149 -27.93 -2.61 5.10
N TRP A 150 -27.23 -2.15 4.07
CA TRP A 150 -25.78 -2.29 3.89
C TRP A 150 -25.28 -3.74 3.75
N GLU A 151 -26.17 -4.74 3.63
CA GLU A 151 -25.78 -6.12 3.35
C GLU A 151 -25.68 -6.38 1.86
N GLN A 152 -24.47 -6.69 1.40
CA GLN A 152 -24.15 -6.89 -0.02
C GLN A 152 -23.04 -7.92 -0.17
N PHE A 153 -22.84 -8.40 -1.39
CA PHE A 153 -21.67 -9.19 -1.71
C PHE A 153 -20.40 -8.33 -1.71
N GLY A 154 -19.28 -8.96 -1.40
CA GLY A 154 -17.99 -8.29 -1.40
C GLY A 154 -16.83 -9.27 -1.48
N VAL A 155 -15.66 -8.69 -1.69
CA VAL A 155 -14.37 -9.38 -1.75
C VAL A 155 -13.38 -8.60 -0.88
N HIS A 156 -12.92 -9.23 0.20
CA HIS A 156 -11.78 -8.75 0.99
C HIS A 156 -10.52 -9.48 0.53
N ARG A 157 -9.62 -8.77 -0.16
CA ARG A 157 -8.41 -9.33 -0.77
C ARG A 157 -7.15 -9.00 0.04
N THR A 158 -6.27 -9.98 0.18
CA THR A 158 -4.94 -9.81 0.78
C THR A 158 -3.89 -10.17 -0.25
N TRP A 159 -2.86 -9.31 -0.39
CA TRP A 159 -1.68 -9.57 -1.20
C TRP A 159 -0.47 -9.87 -0.31
N VAL A 160 0.26 -10.95 -0.62
CA VAL A 160 1.49 -11.33 0.08
C VAL A 160 2.60 -11.47 -0.95
N VAL A 161 3.76 -10.91 -0.65
CA VAL A 161 4.99 -11.06 -1.44
C VAL A 161 6.04 -11.68 -0.53
N GLU A 162 6.36 -12.95 -0.76
CA GLU A 162 7.20 -13.77 0.14
C GLU A 162 8.55 -13.11 0.43
N GLU A 163 9.14 -12.46 -0.58
CA GLU A 163 10.42 -11.78 -0.47
C GLU A 163 10.37 -10.57 0.50
N LEU A 164 9.19 -9.98 0.71
CA LEU A 164 8.96 -8.87 1.65
C LEU A 164 8.45 -9.37 3.01
N GLY A 165 7.69 -10.44 3.02
CA GLY A 165 7.22 -11.11 4.23
C GLY A 165 6.00 -11.98 4.00
N GLU A 166 5.44 -12.46 5.10
CA GLU A 166 4.30 -13.40 5.08
C GLU A 166 2.96 -12.71 5.33
N THR A 167 2.98 -11.40 5.59
CA THR A 167 1.81 -10.57 5.85
C THR A 167 1.42 -9.75 4.63
N GLU A 168 0.32 -9.00 4.76
CA GLU A 168 -0.14 -8.09 3.73
C GLU A 168 0.96 -7.10 3.31
N VAL A 169 1.21 -7.02 2.00
CA VAL A 169 2.37 -6.31 1.42
C VAL A 169 2.24 -4.79 1.43
N LEU A 170 1.04 -4.23 1.24
CA LEU A 170 0.82 -2.78 1.28
C LEU A 170 1.10 -2.20 2.68
N GLY A 171 0.73 -2.90 3.74
CA GLY A 171 1.04 -2.57 5.12
C GLY A 171 2.55 -2.64 5.40
N LEU A 172 3.25 -3.62 4.83
CA LEU A 172 4.72 -3.65 4.88
C LEU A 172 5.34 -2.44 4.14
N CYS A 173 4.73 -2.01 3.03
CA CYS A 173 5.16 -0.82 2.30
C CYS A 173 4.95 0.47 3.11
N VAL A 174 3.80 0.62 3.78
CA VAL A 174 3.53 1.74 4.71
C VAL A 174 4.59 1.79 5.81
N GLN A 175 4.88 0.66 6.46
CA GLN A 175 5.90 0.58 7.51
C GLN A 175 7.29 0.99 7.00
N ALA A 176 7.68 0.49 5.82
CA ALA A 176 8.99 0.80 5.25
C ALA A 176 9.10 2.28 4.82
N LEU A 177 8.04 2.85 4.26
CA LEU A 177 8.00 4.27 3.89
C LEU A 177 8.13 5.16 5.13
N ASN A 178 7.34 4.90 6.18
CA ASN A 178 7.39 5.69 7.40
C ASN A 178 8.76 5.59 8.10
N TYR A 179 9.39 4.41 8.08
CA TYR A 179 10.75 4.28 8.58
C TYR A 179 11.73 5.18 7.81
N VAL A 180 11.70 5.13 6.47
CA VAL A 180 12.59 5.98 5.65
C VAL A 180 12.25 7.46 5.82
N GLY A 181 10.97 7.79 6.00
CA GLY A 181 10.50 9.14 6.35
C GLY A 181 11.14 9.68 7.63
N ALA A 182 11.18 8.86 8.69
CA ALA A 182 11.82 9.23 9.95
C ALA A 182 13.35 9.45 9.79
N VAL A 183 14.02 8.61 8.99
CA VAL A 183 15.44 8.83 8.67
C VAL A 183 15.65 10.16 7.93
N LEU A 184 14.71 10.57 7.08
CA LEU A 184 14.77 11.83 6.35
C LEU A 184 14.48 13.06 7.23
N GLU A 185 13.59 12.94 8.21
CA GLU A 185 13.38 13.97 9.24
C GLU A 185 14.65 14.20 10.07
N GLU A 186 15.30 13.11 10.51
CA GLU A 186 16.62 13.21 11.15
C GLU A 186 17.67 13.82 10.21
N ALA A 187 17.63 13.50 8.91
CA ALA A 187 18.51 14.09 7.92
C ALA A 187 18.28 15.60 7.77
N HIS A 188 17.03 16.06 7.67
CA HIS A 188 16.73 17.50 7.64
C HIS A 188 17.32 18.19 8.87
N SER A 189 17.10 17.63 10.06
CA SER A 189 17.63 18.16 11.32
C SER A 189 19.15 18.26 11.28
N PHE A 190 19.82 17.23 10.75
CA PHE A 190 21.27 17.20 10.60
C PHE A 190 21.79 18.26 9.62
N PHE A 191 21.01 18.57 8.58
CA PHE A 191 21.30 19.64 7.61
C PHE A 191 20.86 21.04 8.11
N GLY A 192 20.40 21.15 9.36
CA GLY A 192 20.06 22.42 9.99
C GLY A 192 18.66 22.93 9.68
N SER A 193 17.75 22.07 9.24
CA SER A 193 16.34 22.41 8.98
C SER A 193 15.43 21.48 9.77
N ASP A 194 14.43 22.04 10.44
CA ASP A 194 13.46 21.25 11.20
C ASP A 194 12.23 21.00 10.31
N VAL A 195 12.23 19.87 9.60
CA VAL A 195 11.15 19.46 8.70
C VAL A 195 10.62 18.11 9.17
N GLU A 196 9.47 18.14 9.82
CA GLU A 196 8.77 16.95 10.29
C GLU A 196 8.36 16.03 9.14
N SER A 197 8.52 14.71 9.33
CA SER A 197 7.97 13.73 8.40
C SER A 197 6.47 13.55 8.68
N THR A 198 5.64 13.70 7.64
CA THR A 198 4.24 13.28 7.75
C THR A 198 4.17 11.76 7.75
N VAL A 199 3.67 11.19 8.85
CA VAL A 199 3.35 9.75 8.92
C VAL A 199 2.30 9.44 7.87
N VAL A 200 2.63 8.53 6.96
CA VAL A 200 1.72 8.04 5.93
C VAL A 200 0.90 6.90 6.49
N ALA A 201 -0.41 6.96 6.29
CA ALA A 201 -1.34 5.89 6.65
C ALA A 201 -2.22 5.54 5.44
N VAL A 202 -2.58 4.26 5.36
CA VAL A 202 -3.55 3.74 4.39
C VAL A 202 -4.67 3.10 5.18
N ASP A 203 -5.92 3.41 4.82
CA ASP A 203 -7.10 2.75 5.37
C ASP A 203 -7.20 1.33 4.81
N MET A 204 -6.47 0.40 5.43
CA MET A 204 -6.37 -0.99 4.99
C MET A 204 -7.74 -1.68 4.84
N PRO A 205 -8.67 -1.62 5.82
CA PRO A 205 -10.01 -2.20 5.66
C PRO A 205 -10.75 -1.69 4.42
N ARG A 206 -10.65 -0.40 4.12
CA ARG A 206 -11.26 0.20 2.93
C ARG A 206 -10.55 -0.24 1.65
N THR A 207 -9.22 -0.18 1.62
CA THR A 207 -8.41 -0.56 0.45
C THR A 207 -8.51 -2.04 0.09
N GLN A 208 -8.64 -2.91 1.09
CA GLN A 208 -8.67 -4.36 0.87
C GLN A 208 -10.03 -4.91 0.46
N THR A 209 -11.09 -4.13 0.66
CA THR A 209 -12.47 -4.61 0.48
C THR A 209 -13.11 -3.93 -0.72
N LEU A 210 -13.57 -4.73 -1.68
CA LEU A 210 -14.39 -4.28 -2.80
C LEU A 210 -15.82 -4.78 -2.59
N LEU A 211 -16.76 -3.87 -2.48
CA LEU A 211 -18.19 -4.15 -2.36
C LEU A 211 -18.91 -3.92 -3.70
N GLU A 212 -20.12 -4.46 -3.86
CA GLU A 212 -20.94 -4.19 -5.05
C GLU A 212 -21.19 -2.69 -5.24
N THR A 213 -21.49 -1.97 -4.16
CA THR A 213 -21.70 -0.52 -4.21
C THR A 213 -20.44 0.29 -4.50
N ASP A 214 -19.25 -0.31 -4.37
CA ASP A 214 -18.00 0.32 -4.81
C ASP A 214 -17.80 0.20 -6.33
N VAL A 215 -18.38 -0.84 -6.95
CA VAL A 215 -18.35 -1.07 -8.40
C VAL A 215 -19.47 -0.30 -9.08
N ASP A 216 -20.68 -0.35 -8.52
CA ASP A 216 -21.85 0.38 -9.00
C ASP A 216 -22.53 1.12 -7.83
N SER A 217 -22.25 2.42 -7.74
CA SER A 217 -22.81 3.27 -6.69
C SER A 217 -24.32 3.50 -6.83
N SER A 218 -24.92 3.24 -7.99
CA SER A 218 -26.38 3.37 -8.19
C SER A 218 -27.18 2.32 -7.40
N LEU A 219 -26.53 1.25 -6.95
CA LEU A 219 -27.14 0.20 -6.15
C LEU A 219 -27.65 0.70 -4.79
N VAL A 220 -27.00 1.73 -4.21
CA VAL A 220 -27.45 2.32 -2.94
C VAL A 220 -28.87 2.89 -3.07
N ALA A 221 -29.12 3.66 -4.14
CA ALA A 221 -30.44 4.21 -4.43
C ALA A 221 -31.43 3.11 -4.86
N LYS A 222 -30.97 2.13 -5.65
CA LYS A 222 -31.80 0.99 -6.08
C LYS A 222 -32.33 0.19 -4.89
N TRP A 223 -31.52 0.00 -3.86
CA TRP A 223 -31.87 -0.76 -2.65
C TRP A 223 -32.47 0.12 -1.53
N GLY A 224 -32.65 1.43 -1.79
CA GLY A 224 -33.25 2.35 -0.83
C GLY A 224 -32.43 2.56 0.43
N TRP A 225 -31.10 2.49 0.34
CA TRP A 225 -30.19 2.63 1.48
C TRP A 225 -29.76 4.07 1.76
N ASP A 226 -30.18 5.04 0.95
CA ASP A 226 -29.76 6.45 1.07
C ASP A 226 -30.05 7.04 2.46
N ASP A 227 -31.11 6.58 3.13
CA ASP A 227 -31.54 7.02 4.46
C ASP A 227 -31.24 6.01 5.59
N ALA A 228 -30.52 4.92 5.30
CA ALA A 228 -30.28 3.85 6.26
C ALA A 228 -29.05 4.11 7.16
N GLU A 229 -29.24 4.12 8.48
CA GLU A 229 -28.16 4.38 9.46
C GLU A 229 -27.01 3.36 9.49
#